data_AF-A0A3D4YKX1-F1
#
_entry.id   AF-A0A3D4YKX1-F1
#
_cell.length_a   1.000
_cell.length_b   1.000
_cell.length_c   1.000
_cell.angle_alpha   90.00
_cell.angle_beta   90.00
_cell.angle_gamma   90.00
#
_symmetry.space_group_name_H-M   'P 1'
#
loop_
_entity.id
_entity.type
_entity.pdbx_description
1 polymer ?
#
loop_
_entity_poly.entity_id
_entity_poly.type
_entity_poly.pdbx_seq_one_letter_code
_entity_poly.pdbx_strand_id
1 'polypeptide(L)'
;QKWEPIAQSVDVVLPMVYPSHYPPGSFQLPHPNADPYSVIHIAISRARERDEKIGIKGEHVRPWLQAFSIGMPKYGPHELEEQKRAVYDSGYDGWVLWEPGSRYDKFLPALEKTFVSRKKNPPVPRPANRLD
;
A
#
# COMPACT_ATOMS: atom_id res chain seq x y z
N GLN A 1 6.88 -9.97 11.84
CA GLN A 1 5.54 -9.90 12.47
C GLN A 1 4.70 -11.08 11.97
N LYS A 2 3.72 -11.58 12.74
CA LYS A 2 2.75 -12.59 12.29
C LYS A 2 1.42 -11.89 12.08
N TRP A 3 0.81 -12.03 10.89
CA TRP A 3 -0.36 -11.25 10.51
C TRP A 3 -1.62 -11.72 11.22
N GLU A 4 -1.89 -13.03 11.20
CA GLU A 4 -3.16 -13.61 11.63
C GLU A 4 -3.47 -13.28 13.11
N PRO A 5 -2.52 -13.41 14.07
CA PRO A 5 -2.80 -13.03 15.45
C PRO A 5 -3.08 -11.54 15.65
N ILE A 6 -2.43 -10.67 14.86
CA ILE A 6 -2.63 -9.22 14.93
C ILE A 6 -4.00 -8.88 14.35
N ALA A 7 -4.29 -9.37 13.13
CA ALA A 7 -5.51 -9.12 12.38
C ALA A 7 -6.77 -9.52 13.15
N GLN A 8 -6.74 -10.63 13.88
CA GLN A 8 -7.90 -11.08 14.67
C GLN A 8 -8.12 -10.27 15.96
N SER A 9 -7.18 -9.42 16.35
CA SER A 9 -7.18 -8.71 17.63
C SER A 9 -7.48 -7.21 17.50
N VAL A 10 -7.66 -6.69 16.28
CA VAL A 10 -7.83 -5.27 16.02
C VAL A 10 -8.91 -5.04 14.97
N ASP A 11 -9.49 -3.84 14.94
CA ASP A 11 -10.45 -3.45 13.90
C ASP A 11 -9.76 -3.13 12.56
N VAL A 12 -8.53 -2.63 12.62
CA VAL A 12 -7.77 -2.20 11.44
C VAL A 12 -6.27 -2.41 11.66
N VAL A 13 -5.58 -2.96 10.66
CA VAL A 13 -4.11 -3.08 10.62
C VAL A 13 -3.51 -1.99 9.72
N LEU A 14 -2.48 -1.30 10.21
CA LEU A 14 -1.78 -0.24 9.48
C LEU A 14 -0.34 -0.68 9.16
N PRO A 15 -0.13 -1.56 8.15
CA PRO A 15 1.21 -1.99 7.81
C PRO A 15 2.04 -0.83 7.23
N MET A 16 3.31 -0.80 7.61
CA MET A 16 4.27 0.15 7.05
C MET A 16 4.86 -0.42 5.75
N VAL A 17 4.48 0.13 4.60
CA VAL A 17 4.80 -0.39 3.26
C VAL A 17 5.60 0.60 2.42
N TYR A 18 6.56 1.29 3.05
CA TYR A 18 7.40 2.30 2.40
C TYR A 18 8.32 1.68 1.34
N PRO A 19 8.15 2.01 0.03
CA PRO A 19 8.94 1.39 -1.04
C PRO A 19 10.45 1.54 -0.86
N SER A 20 10.92 2.61 -0.20
CA SER A 20 12.35 2.82 0.04
C SER A 20 12.98 1.84 1.02
N HIS A 21 12.17 1.10 1.79
CA HIS A 21 12.64 0.16 2.82
C HIS A 21 12.68 -1.29 2.30
N TYR A 22 12.24 -1.51 1.06
CA TYR A 22 12.35 -2.82 0.42
C TYR A 22 13.70 -2.91 -0.32
N PRO A 23 14.54 -3.92 -0.01
CA PRO A 23 15.81 -4.09 -0.71
C PRO A 23 15.60 -4.45 -2.19
N PRO A 24 16.56 -4.13 -3.08
CA PRO A 24 16.54 -4.58 -4.48
C PRO A 24 16.21 -6.07 -4.61
N GLY A 25 15.36 -6.42 -5.58
CA GLY A 25 14.87 -7.78 -5.79
C GLY A 25 13.64 -8.15 -4.96
N SER A 26 13.24 -7.34 -3.97
CA SER A 26 11.97 -7.54 -3.25
C SER A 26 10.81 -7.58 -4.23
N PHE A 27 9.93 -8.56 -4.07
CA PHE A 27 8.81 -8.79 -4.99
C PHE A 27 9.20 -8.93 -6.48
N GLN A 28 10.44 -9.34 -6.76
CA GLN A 28 11.03 -9.38 -8.12
C GLN A 28 11.14 -7.99 -8.78
N LEU A 29 11.12 -6.92 -7.99
CA LEU A 29 11.33 -5.56 -8.46
C LEU A 29 12.82 -5.23 -8.36
N PRO A 30 13.51 -4.86 -9.46
CA PRO A 30 14.92 -4.48 -9.39
C PRO A 30 15.13 -3.25 -8.52
N HIS A 31 14.21 -2.29 -8.58
CA HIS A 31 14.25 -1.05 -7.81
C HIS A 31 12.89 -0.77 -7.16
N PRO A 32 12.57 -1.39 -6.00
CA PRO A 32 11.27 -1.23 -5.34
C PRO A 32 10.90 0.23 -5.07
N ASN A 33 11.87 1.05 -4.66
CA ASN A 33 11.63 2.48 -4.40
C ASN A 33 11.21 3.27 -5.65
N ALA A 34 11.56 2.79 -6.85
CA ALA A 34 11.19 3.38 -8.14
C ALA A 34 9.89 2.79 -8.71
N ASP A 35 9.31 1.77 -8.06
CA ASP A 35 8.03 1.18 -8.42
C ASP A 35 7.09 1.13 -7.20
N PRO A 36 6.66 2.32 -6.72
CA PRO A 36 5.79 2.42 -5.54
C PRO A 36 4.47 1.68 -5.71
N TYR A 37 3.86 1.72 -6.91
CA TYR A 37 2.59 1.03 -7.18
C TYR A 37 2.73 -0.47 -6.90
N SER A 38 3.72 -1.13 -7.49
CA SER A 38 3.88 -2.58 -7.36
C SER A 38 4.17 -3.00 -5.92
N VAL A 39 4.99 -2.24 -5.18
CA VAL A 39 5.27 -2.53 -3.77
C VAL A 39 3.99 -2.52 -2.94
N ILE A 40 3.22 -1.44 -3.02
CA ILE A 40 1.98 -1.30 -2.26
C ILE A 40 0.97 -2.36 -2.70
N HIS A 41 0.73 -2.51 -4.00
CA HIS A 41 -0.28 -3.43 -4.50
C HIS A 41 0.01 -4.87 -4.11
N ILE A 42 1.27 -5.32 -4.22
CA ILE A 42 1.66 -6.68 -3.82
C ILE A 42 1.50 -6.88 -2.31
N ALA A 43 1.94 -5.93 -1.49
CA ALA A 43 1.85 -6.03 -0.04
C ALA A 43 0.39 -6.06 0.45
N ILE A 44 -0.44 -5.16 -0.07
CA ILE A 44 -1.81 -4.96 0.39
C ILE A 44 -2.77 -6.01 -0.19
N SER A 45 -2.59 -6.44 -1.44
CA SER A 45 -3.35 -7.58 -1.96
C SER A 45 -3.03 -8.87 -1.19
N ARG A 46 -1.76 -9.09 -0.80
CA ARG A 46 -1.41 -10.22 0.08
C ARG A 46 -2.03 -10.11 1.47
N ALA A 47 -2.08 -8.91 2.06
CA ALA A 47 -2.75 -8.69 3.33
C ALA A 47 -4.25 -9.04 3.24
N ARG A 48 -4.92 -8.59 2.17
CA ARG A 48 -6.31 -8.94 1.88
C ARG A 48 -6.53 -10.43 1.73
N GLU A 49 -5.72 -11.11 0.92
CA GLU A 49 -5.82 -12.57 0.73
C GLU A 49 -5.69 -13.32 2.06
N ARG A 50 -4.87 -12.82 2.98
CA ARG A 50 -4.70 -13.42 4.32
C ARG A 50 -5.91 -13.15 5.22
N ASP A 51 -6.44 -11.92 5.21
CA ASP A 51 -7.67 -11.57 5.92
C ASP A 51 -8.85 -12.42 5.46
N GLU A 52 -9.03 -12.56 4.15
CA GLU A 52 -10.12 -13.36 3.58
C GLU A 52 -10.03 -14.84 3.98
N LYS A 53 -8.81 -15.41 4.07
CA LYS A 53 -8.57 -16.79 4.52
C LYS A 53 -8.95 -17.04 5.98
N ILE A 54 -8.96 -15.99 6.82
CA ILE A 54 -9.35 -16.07 8.24
C ILE A 54 -10.73 -15.46 8.51
N GLY A 55 -11.51 -15.20 7.46
CA GLY A 55 -12.89 -14.72 7.56
C GLY A 55 -13.05 -13.22 7.81
N ILE A 56 -11.96 -12.45 7.80
CA ILE A 56 -11.99 -10.99 7.92
C ILE A 56 -12.33 -10.38 6.57
N LYS A 57 -13.26 -9.41 6.56
CA LYS A 57 -13.77 -8.74 5.35
C LYS A 57 -13.95 -7.25 5.61
N GLY A 58 -14.03 -6.47 4.53
CA GLY A 58 -14.29 -5.03 4.61
C GLY A 58 -13.03 -4.19 4.72
N GLU A 59 -13.12 -3.01 5.35
CA GLU A 59 -12.06 -2.00 5.39
C GLU A 59 -11.04 -2.23 6.53
N HIS A 60 -10.40 -3.40 6.52
CA HIS A 60 -9.55 -3.87 7.63
C HIS A 60 -8.06 -3.46 7.51
N VAL A 61 -7.59 -3.03 6.33
CA VAL A 61 -6.19 -2.64 6.13
C VAL A 61 -6.10 -1.17 5.70
N ARG A 62 -5.27 -0.38 6.40
CA ARG A 62 -5.00 1.03 6.09
C ARG A 62 -3.49 1.31 6.09
N PRO A 63 -2.77 1.06 5.00
CA PRO A 63 -1.31 1.15 5.01
C PRO A 63 -0.81 2.57 5.29
N TRP A 64 0.37 2.63 5.89
CA TRP A 64 1.18 3.84 5.88
C TRP A 64 1.87 4.01 4.52
N LEU A 65 1.61 5.12 3.85
CA LEU A 65 2.22 5.51 2.58
C LEU A 65 3.42 6.44 2.81
N GLN A 66 4.43 6.28 1.97
CA GLN A 66 5.67 7.06 2.01
C GLN A 66 5.45 8.45 1.41
N ALA A 67 5.62 9.50 2.23
CA ALA A 67 5.66 10.89 1.78
C ALA A 67 7.04 11.54 2.00
N PHE A 68 8.11 10.78 1.83
CA PHE A 68 9.49 11.27 1.96
C PHE A 68 10.39 10.63 0.90
N SER A 69 11.59 11.18 0.73
CA SER A 69 12.59 10.64 -0.20
C SER A 69 13.77 10.04 0.56
N ILE A 70 14.00 8.74 0.38
CA ILE A 70 15.28 8.09 0.68
C ILE A 70 15.86 7.64 -0.67
N GLY A 71 17.02 8.18 -1.04
CA GLY A 71 17.64 7.93 -2.35
C GLY A 71 16.87 8.52 -3.52
N MET A 72 16.81 7.76 -4.62
CA MET A 72 16.05 8.05 -5.84
C MET A 72 14.94 7.01 -6.04
N PRO A 73 13.81 7.36 -6.70
CA PRO A 73 13.44 8.70 -7.17
C PRO A 73 13.08 9.65 -6.02
N LYS A 74 12.92 10.95 -6.32
CA LYS A 74 12.42 11.93 -5.36
C LYS A 74 10.89 11.86 -5.33
N TYR A 75 10.34 11.47 -4.20
CA TYR A 75 8.90 11.30 -4.02
C TYR A 75 8.17 12.65 -4.02
N GLY A 76 7.13 12.75 -4.84
CA GLY A 76 6.22 13.87 -4.94
C GLY A 76 4.79 13.40 -5.24
N PRO A 77 3.96 14.23 -5.91
CA PRO A 77 2.57 13.90 -6.18
C PRO A 77 2.40 12.58 -6.94
N HIS A 78 3.21 12.35 -7.98
CA HIS A 78 3.11 11.15 -8.81
C HIS A 78 3.31 9.87 -8.01
N GLU A 79 4.38 9.79 -7.21
CA GLU A 79 4.64 8.60 -6.39
C GLU A 79 3.56 8.39 -5.33
N LEU A 80 2.94 9.45 -4.80
CA LEU A 80 1.80 9.31 -3.91
C LEU A 80 0.54 8.81 -4.64
N GLU A 81 0.25 9.33 -5.84
CA GLU A 81 -0.86 8.86 -6.68
C GLU A 81 -0.74 7.36 -6.98
N GLU A 82 0.45 6.90 -7.34
CA GLU A 82 0.74 5.48 -7.60
C GLU A 82 0.51 4.62 -6.34
N GLN A 83 0.96 5.08 -5.17
CA GLN A 83 0.72 4.38 -3.91
C GLN A 83 -0.77 4.30 -3.57
N LYS A 84 -1.51 5.41 -3.68
CA LYS A 84 -2.96 5.42 -3.44
C LYS A 84 -3.70 4.50 -4.42
N ARG A 85 -3.35 4.59 -5.71
CA ARG A 85 -3.95 3.74 -6.75
C ARG A 85 -3.79 2.27 -6.41
N ALA A 86 -2.60 1.88 -5.97
CA ALA A 86 -2.33 0.52 -5.52
C ALA A 86 -3.19 0.07 -4.33
N VAL A 87 -3.45 0.94 -3.34
CA VAL A 87 -4.38 0.64 -2.24
C VAL A 87 -5.80 0.39 -2.76
N TYR A 88 -6.27 1.26 -3.67
CA TYR A 88 -7.60 1.15 -4.28
C TYR A 88 -7.74 -0.11 -5.13
N ASP A 89 -6.72 -0.47 -5.91
CA ASP A 89 -6.72 -1.65 -6.76
C ASP A 89 -6.58 -2.96 -5.95
N SER A 90 -6.03 -2.90 -4.73
CA SER A 90 -6.12 -3.97 -3.72
C SER A 90 -7.50 -4.03 -3.04
N GLY A 91 -8.40 -3.10 -3.36
CA GLY A 91 -9.79 -3.03 -2.92
C GLY A 91 -10.00 -2.51 -1.49
N TYR A 92 -9.07 -1.69 -0.99
CA TYR A 92 -9.22 -0.87 0.21
C TYR A 92 -9.30 0.62 -0.18
N ASP A 93 -9.89 1.45 0.67
CA ASP A 93 -10.01 2.90 0.43
C ASP A 93 -9.16 3.74 1.39
N GLY A 94 -8.80 3.18 2.54
CA GLY A 94 -8.11 3.87 3.61
C GLY A 94 -6.59 3.71 3.54
N TRP A 95 -5.88 4.79 3.84
CA TRP A 95 -4.43 4.83 3.98
C TRP A 95 -4.06 6.02 4.88
N VAL A 96 -2.84 6.02 5.40
CA VAL A 96 -2.31 7.12 6.23
C VAL A 96 -0.98 7.59 5.63
N LEU A 97 -0.73 8.90 5.65
CA LEU A 97 0.48 9.48 5.06
C LEU A 97 1.54 9.78 6.13
N TRP A 98 2.78 9.32 5.90
CA TRP A 98 3.88 9.60 6.81
C TRP A 98 4.99 10.40 6.15
N GLU A 99 5.34 11.53 6.77
CA GLU A 99 6.54 12.30 6.48
C GLU A 99 7.20 12.70 7.82
N PRO A 100 8.49 12.35 8.05
CA PRO A 100 9.12 12.57 9.35
C PRO A 100 9.26 14.04 9.76
N GLY A 101 9.33 14.98 8.81
CA GLY A 101 9.33 16.42 9.06
C GLY A 101 7.95 17.07 9.09
N SER A 102 6.86 16.30 8.97
CA SER A 102 5.49 16.80 8.84
C SER A 102 5.26 17.82 7.70
N ARG A 103 6.06 17.75 6.63
CA ARG A 103 6.00 18.66 5.46
C ARG A 103 5.26 18.02 4.30
N TYR A 104 3.97 18.31 4.21
CA TYR A 104 3.07 17.69 3.24
C TYR A 104 2.81 18.52 1.98
N ASP A 105 3.26 19.77 1.92
CA ASP A 105 2.96 20.71 0.82
C ASP A 105 3.27 20.14 -0.57
N LYS A 106 4.40 19.41 -0.68
CA LYS A 106 4.82 18.76 -1.93
C LYS A 106 3.81 17.71 -2.43
N PHE A 107 3.03 17.12 -1.54
CA PHE A 107 2.12 16.02 -1.82
C PHE A 107 0.66 16.45 -1.97
N LEU A 108 0.33 17.69 -1.56
CA LEU A 108 -1.03 18.24 -1.69
C LEU A 108 -1.63 18.12 -3.09
N PRO A 109 -0.88 18.26 -4.21
CA PRO A 109 -1.47 18.10 -5.54
C PRO A 109 -2.04 16.71 -5.81
N ALA A 110 -1.52 15.68 -5.13
CA ALA A 110 -2.04 14.32 -5.22
C ALA A 110 -3.27 14.09 -4.33
N LEU A 111 -3.65 15.00 -3.43
CA LEU A 111 -4.78 14.77 -2.53
C LEU A 111 -6.10 15.19 -3.18
N GLU A 112 -7.12 14.37 -2.99
CA GLU A 112 -8.48 14.70 -3.38
C GLU A 112 -8.99 15.88 -2.54
N LYS A 113 -9.58 16.89 -3.20
CA LYS A 113 -10.12 18.08 -2.52
C LYS A 113 -11.44 17.82 -1.80
N THR A 114 -12.11 16.72 -2.16
CA THR A 114 -13.39 16.30 -1.61
C THR A 114 -13.36 14.81 -1.33
N PHE A 115 -14.31 14.32 -0.54
CA PHE A 115 -14.47 12.89 -0.37
C PHE A 115 -14.85 12.23 -1.70
N VAL A 116 -14.10 11.21 -2.10
CA VAL A 116 -14.37 10.41 -3.31
C VAL A 116 -14.63 8.98 -2.88
N SER A 117 -15.84 8.49 -3.11
CA SER A 117 -16.16 7.07 -2.93
C SER A 117 -15.65 6.29 -4.13
N ARG A 118 -14.88 5.21 -3.92
CA ARG A 118 -14.41 4.33 -4.99
C ARG A 118 -15.13 2.99 -4.91
N LYS A 119 -15.36 2.38 -6.08
CA LYS A 119 -15.93 1.03 -6.13
C LYS A 119 -14.83 0.04 -5.76
N LYS A 120 -15.05 -0.72 -4.68
CA LYS A 120 -14.13 -1.79 -4.25
C LYS A 120 -14.23 -2.96 -5.21
N ASN A 121 -13.34 -3.02 -6.19
CA ASN A 121 -13.19 -4.19 -7.03
C ASN A 121 -12.26 -5.18 -6.30
N PRO A 122 -12.60 -6.47 -6.18
CA PRO A 122 -11.67 -7.46 -5.68
C PRO A 122 -10.42 -7.49 -6.57
N PRO A 123 -9.21 -7.58 -6.01
CA PRO A 123 -8.00 -7.73 -6.83
C PRO A 123 -8.12 -8.98 -7.70
N VAL A 124 -7.69 -8.89 -8.96
CA VAL A 124 -7.63 -10.07 -9.83
C VAL A 124 -6.60 -11.03 -9.25
N PRO A 125 -6.96 -12.29 -8.93
CA PRO A 125 -6.02 -13.27 -8.43
C PRO A 125 -4.85 -13.41 -9.39
N ARG A 126 -3.61 -13.32 -8.90
CA ARG A 126 -2.46 -13.65 -9.74
C ARG A 126 -2.56 -15.13 -10.15
N PRO A 127 -2.28 -15.48 -11.42
CA PRO A 127 -2.22 -16.88 -11.83
C PRO A 127 -1.18 -17.61 -10.99
N ALA A 128 -1.54 -18.80 -10.52
CA ALA A 128 -0.74 -19.63 -9.61
C ALA A 128 0.66 -20.00 -10.15
N ASN A 129 0.95 -19.78 -11.44
CA ASN A 129 2.14 -20.27 -12.13
C ASN A 129 3.28 -19.24 -12.23
N ARG A 130 3.35 -18.28 -11.29
CA ARG A 130 4.61 -17.64 -10.94
C ARG A 130 4.79 -17.81 -9.45
N LEU A 131 5.80 -18.61 -9.07
CA LEU A 131 6.43 -18.76 -7.75
C LEU A 131 6.10 -20.06 -7.00
N ASP A 132 6.79 -21.13 -7.39
CA ASP A 132 7.90 -21.69 -6.61
C ASP A 132 9.23 -20.97 -6.90
#